data_AF-S1NBY8-F1
#
_entry.id   AF-S1NBY8-F1
#
_cell.length_a   1.000
_cell.length_b   1.000
_cell.length_c   1.000
_cell.angle_alpha   90.00
_cell.angle_beta   90.00
_cell.angle_gamma   90.00
#
_symmetry.space_group_name_H-M   'P 1'
#
loop_
_entity.id
_entity.type
_entity.pdbx_description
1 polymer ?
#
loop_
_entity_poly.entity_id
_entity_poly.type
_entity_poly.pdbx_seq_one_letter_code
_entity_poly.pdbx_strand_id
1 'polypeptide(L)'
;MVLLVLTSIILFYTNGYNEKTKLAFFCAIMTFLLTLFFVPFLTRIIAIAGFTPEEIDELATMNFSVDVPFQMLTTILIILSMAGAVIDASIAVASGLYELRYKGQVLNTKDLFYSSMKVVQEILVSSIHTLFFAFVANNLALIFWFSDLHYSFETLINAKAFVAEIVVSFLAGIMTVATLPFTAYLGAKYFTR
;
A
#
# COMPACT_ATOMS: atom_id res chain seq x y z
N MET A 1 -7.76 -13.52 5.88
CA MET A 1 -8.37 -14.34 4.81
C MET A 1 -8.56 -13.54 3.52
N VAL A 2 -9.25 -12.40 3.55
CA VAL A 2 -9.52 -11.56 2.35
C VAL A 2 -8.24 -11.21 1.58
N LEU A 3 -7.19 -10.71 2.27
CA LEU A 3 -5.91 -10.39 1.63
C LEU A 3 -5.28 -11.59 0.92
N LEU A 4 -5.26 -12.76 1.57
CA LEU A 4 -4.71 -13.98 0.96
C LEU A 4 -5.43 -14.31 -0.35
N VAL A 5 -6.77 -14.31 -0.33
CA VAL A 5 -7.59 -14.62 -1.50
C VAL A 5 -7.37 -13.59 -2.61
N LEU A 6 -7.43 -12.30 -2.29
CA LEU A 6 -7.21 -11.23 -3.26
C LEU A 6 -5.81 -11.30 -3.86
N THR A 7 -4.77 -11.41 -3.04
CA THR A 7 -3.39 -11.50 -3.51
C THR A 7 -3.16 -12.74 -4.36
N SER A 8 -3.74 -13.89 -3.98
CA SER A 8 -3.67 -15.10 -4.80
C SER A 8 -4.33 -14.89 -6.16
N ILE A 9 -5.55 -14.34 -6.19
CA ILE A 9 -6.28 -14.10 -7.45
C ILE A 9 -5.49 -13.11 -8.29
N ILE A 10 -5.16 -11.93 -7.76
CA ILE A 10 -4.47 -10.86 -8.49
C ILE A 10 -3.16 -11.40 -9.07
N LEU A 11 -2.27 -11.97 -8.26
CA LEU A 11 -0.95 -12.39 -8.74
C LEU A 11 -1.03 -13.58 -9.70
N PHE A 12 -1.70 -14.68 -9.31
CA PHE A 12 -1.66 -15.90 -10.11
C PHE A 12 -2.55 -15.84 -11.35
N TYR A 13 -3.66 -15.09 -11.31
CA TYR A 13 -4.51 -14.92 -12.49
C TYR A 13 -3.88 -14.00 -13.53
N THR A 14 -3.27 -12.88 -13.10
CA THR A 14 -2.70 -11.89 -14.04
C THR A 14 -1.31 -12.27 -14.56
N ASN A 15 -0.45 -12.84 -13.70
CA ASN A 15 0.94 -13.13 -14.05
C ASN A 15 1.20 -14.61 -14.36
N GLY A 16 0.18 -15.47 -14.18
CA GLY A 16 0.29 -16.92 -14.31
C GLY A 16 1.11 -17.57 -13.20
N TYR A 17 1.13 -18.91 -13.22
CA TYR A 17 1.84 -19.72 -12.24
C TYR A 17 3.30 -19.93 -12.64
N ASN A 18 4.20 -19.15 -12.05
CA ASN A 18 5.64 -19.20 -12.33
C ASN A 18 6.47 -18.80 -11.09
N GLU A 19 7.79 -18.90 -11.20
CA GLU A 19 8.72 -18.66 -10.08
C GLU A 19 8.69 -17.21 -9.56
N LYS A 20 8.57 -16.22 -10.45
CA LYS A 20 8.46 -14.81 -10.06
C LYS A 20 7.15 -14.50 -9.33
N THR A 21 6.02 -15.09 -9.75
CA THR A 21 4.72 -14.94 -9.10
C THR A 21 4.72 -15.59 -7.70
N LYS A 22 5.31 -16.79 -7.55
CA LYS A 22 5.44 -17.47 -6.26
C LYS A 22 6.25 -16.65 -5.26
N LEU A 23 7.40 -16.11 -5.70
CA LEU A 23 8.24 -15.23 -4.90
C LEU A 23 7.48 -13.97 -4.49
N ALA A 24 6.84 -13.28 -5.45
CA ALA A 24 6.07 -12.07 -5.20
C ALA A 24 4.94 -12.31 -4.19
N PHE A 25 4.22 -13.43 -4.33
CA PHE A 25 3.18 -13.84 -3.40
C PHE A 25 3.75 -14.02 -1.99
N PHE A 26 4.84 -14.77 -1.85
CA PHE A 26 5.49 -14.96 -0.55
C PHE A 26 5.92 -13.64 0.10
N CYS A 27 6.59 -12.77 -0.66
CA CYS A 27 7.01 -11.46 -0.17
C CYS A 27 5.83 -10.59 0.26
N ALA A 28 4.77 -10.51 -0.55
CA ALA A 28 3.56 -9.76 -0.22
C ALA A 28 2.91 -10.25 1.08
N ILE A 29 2.78 -11.58 1.27
CA ILE A 29 2.23 -12.13 2.51
C ILE A 29 3.11 -11.80 3.72
N MET A 30 4.44 -11.90 3.60
CA MET A 30 5.34 -11.51 4.69
C MET A 30 5.21 -10.03 5.04
N THR A 31 5.11 -9.16 4.04
CA THR A 31 4.84 -7.73 4.23
C THR A 31 3.50 -7.51 4.94
N PHE A 32 2.43 -8.17 4.53
CA PHE A 32 1.12 -8.00 5.16
C PHE A 32 1.08 -8.46 6.61
N LEU A 33 1.83 -9.52 6.96
CA LEU A 33 1.96 -9.94 8.35
C LEU A 33 2.61 -8.85 9.20
N LEU A 34 3.63 -8.16 8.67
CA LEU A 34 4.23 -7.00 9.34
C LEU A 34 3.22 -5.86 9.46
N THR A 35 2.49 -5.53 8.39
CA THR A 35 1.46 -4.48 8.41
C THR A 35 0.35 -4.76 9.42
N LEU A 36 -0.11 -6.01 9.52
CA LEU A 36 -1.11 -6.45 10.49
C LEU A 36 -0.68 -6.25 11.94
N PHE A 37 0.62 -6.30 12.21
CA PHE A 37 1.16 -6.04 13.54
C PHE A 37 1.27 -4.53 13.84
N PHE A 38 1.75 -3.73 12.87
CA PHE A 38 2.03 -2.30 13.09
C PHE A 38 0.81 -1.38 12.96
N VAL A 39 -0.06 -1.60 11.98
CA VAL A 39 -1.19 -0.69 11.69
C VAL A 39 -2.17 -0.54 12.85
N PRO A 40 -2.61 -1.60 13.56
CA PRO A 40 -3.55 -1.44 14.67
C PRO A 40 -3.00 -0.59 15.83
N PHE A 41 -1.68 -0.63 16.05
CA PHE A 41 -1.03 0.19 17.07
C PHE A 41 -1.06 1.67 16.64
N LEU A 42 -0.73 1.93 15.38
CA LEU A 42 -0.69 3.29 14.85
C LEU A 42 -2.07 3.92 14.78
N THR A 43 -3.10 3.17 14.34
CA THR A 43 -4.48 3.70 14.25
C THR A 43 -5.07 4.08 15.60
N ARG A 44 -4.61 3.45 16.70
CA ARG A 44 -5.01 3.83 18.06
C ARG A 44 -4.39 5.14 18.51
N ILE A 45 -3.16 5.43 18.08
CA ILE A 45 -2.46 6.67 18.45
C ILE A 45 -3.03 7.87 17.69
N ILE A 46 -3.31 7.71 16.39
CA ILE A 46 -3.75 8.81 15.53
C ILE A 46 -5.27 9.08 15.70
N ALA A 47 -6.03 8.16 16.29
CA ALA A 47 -7.46 8.33 16.59
C ALA A 47 -8.32 8.72 15.37
N ILE A 48 -7.97 8.19 14.19
CA ILE A 48 -8.68 8.43 12.92
C ILE A 48 -9.89 7.51 12.68
N ALA A 49 -10.25 6.68 13.66
CA ALA A 49 -11.37 5.76 13.50
C ALA A 49 -12.73 6.45 13.54
N GLY A 50 -13.72 5.81 12.91
CA GLY A 50 -15.10 6.29 12.83
C GLY A 50 -15.27 7.46 11.86
N PHE A 51 -16.49 7.97 11.80
CA PHE A 51 -16.87 9.01 10.85
C PHE A 51 -16.15 10.34 11.10
N THR A 52 -15.94 11.10 10.04
CA THR A 52 -15.47 12.48 10.11
C THR A 52 -16.64 13.43 10.36
N PRO A 53 -16.41 14.65 10.87
CA PRO A 53 -17.49 15.63 11.06
C PRO A 53 -18.29 15.89 9.77
N GLU A 54 -17.61 15.89 8.63
CA GLU A 54 -18.19 16.08 7.30
C GLU A 54 -19.13 14.92 6.93
N GLU A 55 -18.72 13.67 7.21
CA GLU A 55 -19.55 12.48 6.98
C GLU A 55 -20.74 12.41 7.96
N ILE A 56 -20.58 12.89 9.19
CA ILE A 56 -21.65 12.89 10.19
C ILE A 56 -22.80 13.81 9.77
N ASP A 57 -22.49 14.95 9.16
CA ASP A 57 -23.50 15.89 8.66
C ASP A 57 -24.35 15.26 7.55
N GLU A 58 -23.71 14.55 6.61
CA GLU A 58 -24.41 13.78 5.58
C GLU A 58 -25.26 12.64 6.15
N LEU A 59 -24.79 12.00 7.21
CA LEU A 59 -25.43 10.85 7.86
C LEU A 59 -26.42 11.25 8.96
N ALA A 60 -26.73 12.53 9.14
CA ALA A 60 -27.54 13.03 10.25
C ALA A 60 -28.94 12.40 10.37
N THR A 61 -29.46 11.80 9.29
CA THR A 61 -30.77 11.12 9.24
C THR A 61 -30.70 9.61 9.49
N MET A 62 -29.49 9.05 9.61
CA MET A 62 -29.27 7.61 9.76
C MET A 62 -29.25 7.19 11.23
N ASN A 63 -29.55 5.90 11.47
CA ASN A 63 -29.48 5.32 12.80
C ASN A 63 -28.06 4.81 13.10
N PHE A 64 -27.36 5.48 14.02
CA PHE A 64 -26.01 5.11 14.46
C PHE A 64 -25.99 4.03 15.55
N SER A 65 -27.12 3.45 15.93
CA SER A 65 -27.23 2.45 17.02
C SER A 65 -26.68 1.06 16.66
N VAL A 66 -25.99 0.92 15.53
CA VAL A 66 -25.37 -0.35 15.12
C VAL A 66 -24.02 -0.49 15.82
N ASP A 67 -23.84 -1.58 16.57
CA ASP A 67 -22.58 -1.89 17.24
C ASP A 67 -21.53 -2.33 16.21
N VAL A 68 -20.87 -1.35 15.60
CA VAL A 68 -19.83 -1.56 14.59
C VAL A 68 -18.46 -1.27 15.21
N PRO A 69 -17.50 -2.21 15.14
CA PRO A 69 -16.15 -1.99 15.64
C PRO A 69 -15.35 -1.09 14.68
N PHE A 70 -15.61 0.21 14.69
CA PHE A 70 -15.00 1.19 13.78
C PHE A 70 -13.47 1.14 13.78
N GLN A 71 -12.84 0.91 14.93
CA GLN A 71 -11.37 0.76 15.00
C GLN A 71 -10.86 -0.40 14.15
N MET A 72 -11.57 -1.52 14.15
CA MET A 72 -11.22 -2.70 13.37
C MET A 72 -11.47 -2.45 11.89
N LEU A 73 -12.59 -1.80 11.54
CA LEU A 73 -12.89 -1.42 10.16
C LEU A 73 -11.83 -0.48 9.58
N THR A 74 -11.50 0.60 10.29
CA THR A 74 -10.45 1.54 9.87
C THR A 74 -9.11 0.82 9.67
N THR A 75 -8.76 -0.10 10.56
CA THR A 75 -7.54 -0.92 10.42
C THR A 75 -7.57 -1.77 9.15
N ILE A 76 -8.69 -2.44 8.86
CA ILE A 76 -8.85 -3.27 7.65
C ILE A 76 -8.79 -2.41 6.39
N LEU A 77 -9.49 -1.27 6.37
CA LEU A 77 -9.49 -0.33 5.25
C LEU A 77 -8.08 0.14 4.93
N ILE A 78 -7.32 0.56 5.94
CA ILE A 78 -5.94 1.00 5.80
C ILE A 78 -5.06 -0.10 5.19
N ILE A 79 -5.17 -1.34 5.70
CA ILE A 79 -4.39 -2.47 5.15
C ILE A 79 -4.78 -2.75 3.69
N LEU A 80 -6.08 -2.67 3.37
CA LEU A 80 -6.59 -2.92 2.03
C LEU A 80 -6.14 -1.83 1.05
N SER A 81 -6.14 -0.56 1.46
CA SER A 81 -5.64 0.57 0.67
C SER A 81 -4.16 0.41 0.30
N MET A 82 -3.35 -0.21 1.17
CA MET A 82 -1.92 -0.46 0.91
C MET A 82 -1.66 -1.74 0.12
N ALA A 83 -2.63 -2.65 0.08
CA ALA A 83 -2.43 -3.99 -0.46
C ALA A 83 -2.04 -3.96 -1.94
N GLY A 84 -2.67 -3.09 -2.73
CA GLY A 84 -2.34 -2.91 -4.15
C GLY A 84 -0.86 -2.53 -4.35
N ALA A 85 -0.40 -1.50 -3.66
CA ALA A 85 0.97 -1.02 -3.75
C ALA A 85 2.00 -2.10 -3.37
N VAL A 86 1.73 -2.89 -2.32
CA VAL A 86 2.60 -4.00 -1.90
C VAL A 86 2.64 -5.12 -2.94
N ILE A 87 1.48 -5.48 -3.51
CA ILE A 87 1.38 -6.53 -4.54
C ILE A 87 2.14 -6.11 -5.79
N ASP A 88 1.89 -4.89 -6.28
CA ASP A 88 2.51 -4.32 -7.48
C ASP A 88 4.03 -4.18 -7.30
N ALA A 89 4.48 -3.65 -6.16
CA ALA A 89 5.90 -3.56 -5.81
C ALA A 89 6.58 -4.94 -5.80
N SER A 90 5.93 -5.95 -5.21
CA SER A 90 6.49 -7.30 -5.09
C SER A 90 6.65 -7.95 -6.46
N ILE A 91 5.62 -7.90 -7.32
CA ILE A 91 5.68 -8.55 -8.63
C ILE A 91 6.59 -7.80 -9.61
N ALA A 92 6.63 -6.47 -9.55
CA ALA A 92 7.49 -5.66 -10.41
C ALA A 92 8.97 -5.94 -10.13
N VAL A 93 9.37 -5.96 -8.85
CA VAL A 93 10.75 -6.30 -8.45
C VAL A 93 11.06 -7.76 -8.79
N ALA A 94 10.19 -8.71 -8.42
CA ALA A 94 10.40 -10.13 -8.71
C ALA A 94 10.57 -10.40 -10.22
N SER A 95 9.77 -9.73 -11.06
CA SER A 95 9.88 -9.82 -12.51
C SER A 95 11.18 -9.24 -13.03
N GLY A 96 11.58 -8.05 -12.56
CA GLY A 96 12.85 -7.43 -12.93
C GLY A 96 14.06 -8.28 -12.57
N LEU A 97 14.09 -8.87 -11.36
CA LEU A 97 15.15 -9.79 -10.97
C LEU A 97 15.18 -11.06 -11.81
N TYR A 98 14.01 -11.63 -12.10
CA TYR A 98 13.89 -12.82 -12.94
C TYR A 98 14.48 -12.56 -14.33
N GLU A 99 14.18 -11.41 -14.93
CA GLU A 99 14.74 -11.04 -16.22
C GLU A 99 16.26 -10.81 -16.16
N LEU A 100 16.76 -10.11 -15.14
CA LEU A 100 18.20 -9.90 -14.93
C LEU A 100 18.96 -11.23 -14.83
N ARG A 101 18.38 -12.22 -14.14
CA ARG A 101 18.99 -13.55 -13.97
C ARG A 101 18.98 -14.37 -15.26
N TYR A 102 17.83 -14.47 -15.93
CA TYR A 102 17.62 -15.44 -17.00
C TYR A 102 17.89 -14.91 -18.42
N LYS A 103 18.00 -13.58 -18.62
CA LYS A 103 18.26 -13.00 -19.96
C LYS A 103 19.69 -12.52 -20.22
N GLY A 104 20.64 -12.62 -19.28
CA GLY A 104 22.01 -12.26 -19.68
C GLY A 104 23.13 -12.16 -18.66
N GLN A 105 22.91 -12.41 -17.36
CA GLN A 105 24.01 -12.27 -16.39
C GLN A 105 24.05 -13.43 -15.39
N VAL A 106 25.15 -14.21 -15.43
CA VAL A 106 25.49 -15.18 -14.37
C VAL A 106 26.01 -14.40 -13.17
N LEU A 107 25.10 -13.73 -12.47
CA LEU A 107 25.40 -12.98 -11.27
C LEU A 107 25.42 -13.91 -10.05
N ASN A 108 26.38 -13.67 -9.15
CA ASN A 108 26.27 -14.18 -7.79
C ASN A 108 25.14 -13.42 -7.07
N THR A 109 24.62 -13.99 -5.98
CA THR A 109 23.51 -13.42 -5.17
C THR A 109 23.74 -11.95 -4.81
N LYS A 110 24.97 -11.58 -4.43
CA LYS A 110 25.32 -10.20 -4.09
C LYS A 110 25.20 -9.28 -5.30
N ASP A 111 25.74 -9.67 -6.44
CA ASP A 111 25.73 -8.84 -7.64
C ASP A 111 24.31 -8.70 -8.20
N LEU A 112 23.49 -9.75 -8.11
CA LEU A 112 22.09 -9.70 -8.49
C LEU A 112 21.30 -8.72 -7.60
N PHE A 113 21.52 -8.76 -6.28
CA PHE A 113 20.91 -7.81 -5.36
C PHE A 113 21.32 -6.36 -5.69
N TYR A 114 22.61 -6.06 -5.83
CA TYR A 114 23.07 -4.71 -6.16
C TYR A 114 22.55 -4.22 -7.51
N SER A 115 22.56 -5.06 -8.54
CA SER A 115 21.99 -4.73 -9.85
C SER A 115 20.49 -4.46 -9.77
N SER A 116 19.77 -5.23 -8.96
CA SER A 116 18.33 -5.04 -8.78
C SER A 116 17.95 -3.75 -8.04
N MET A 117 18.87 -3.13 -7.30
CA MET A 117 18.58 -1.87 -6.62
C MET A 117 18.30 -0.71 -7.58
N LYS A 118 18.81 -0.76 -8.82
CA LYS A 118 18.43 0.19 -9.87
C LYS A 118 16.95 0.05 -10.25
N VAL A 119 16.49 -1.20 -10.42
CA VAL A 119 15.08 -1.51 -10.70
C VAL A 119 14.20 -1.09 -9.53
N VAL A 120 14.63 -1.32 -8.29
CA VAL A 120 13.94 -0.86 -7.08
C VAL A 120 13.77 0.66 -7.08
N GLN A 121 14.83 1.41 -7.42
CA GLN A 121 14.77 2.87 -7.46
C GLN A 121 13.76 3.37 -8.50
N GLU A 122 13.75 2.79 -9.70
CA GLU A 122 12.80 3.16 -10.76
C GLU A 122 11.35 2.87 -10.36
N ILE A 123 11.09 1.70 -9.77
CA ILE A 123 9.76 1.32 -9.28
C ILE A 123 9.33 2.22 -8.11
N LEU A 124 10.25 2.60 -7.22
CA LEU A 124 9.93 3.48 -6.10
C LEU A 124 9.45 4.84 -6.60
N VAL A 125 10.15 5.44 -7.58
CA VAL A 125 9.79 6.74 -8.14
C VAL A 125 8.40 6.68 -8.79
N SER A 126 8.12 5.67 -9.60
CA SER A 126 6.80 5.53 -10.23
C SER A 126 5.69 5.27 -9.20
N SER A 127 5.96 4.46 -8.18
CA SER A 127 5.00 4.16 -7.12
C SER A 127 4.64 5.40 -6.29
N ILE A 128 5.62 6.25 -5.97
CA ILE A 128 5.38 7.52 -5.27
C ILE A 128 4.47 8.43 -6.10
N HIS A 129 4.68 8.54 -7.42
CA HIS A 129 3.80 9.32 -8.28
C HIS A 129 2.37 8.76 -8.29
N THR A 130 2.21 7.44 -8.38
CA THR A 130 0.89 6.81 -8.34
C THR A 130 0.18 7.07 -7.01
N LEU A 131 0.86 6.93 -5.88
CA LEU A 131 0.29 7.22 -4.56
C LEU A 131 -0.09 8.69 -4.40
N PHE A 132 0.75 9.61 -4.91
CA PHE A 132 0.45 11.04 -4.88
C PHE A 132 -0.81 11.37 -5.69
N PHE A 133 -0.94 10.85 -6.91
CA PHE A 133 -2.13 11.09 -7.72
C PHE A 133 -3.38 10.42 -7.15
N ALA A 134 -3.26 9.23 -6.57
CA ALA A 134 -4.37 8.58 -5.87
C ALA A 134 -4.86 9.42 -4.69
N PHE A 135 -3.93 9.95 -3.88
CA PHE A 135 -4.25 10.84 -2.77
C PHE A 135 -5.00 12.09 -3.24
N VAL A 136 -4.48 12.81 -4.24
CA VAL A 136 -5.12 14.03 -4.75
C VAL A 136 -6.49 13.72 -5.35
N ALA A 137 -6.61 12.64 -6.13
CA ALA A 137 -7.87 12.24 -6.75
C ALA A 137 -8.94 11.88 -5.70
N ASN A 138 -8.57 11.13 -4.65
CA ASN A 138 -9.49 10.73 -3.59
C ASN A 138 -9.99 11.92 -2.76
N ASN A 139 -9.16 12.97 -2.62
CA ASN A 139 -9.51 14.15 -1.83
C ASN A 139 -10.10 15.30 -2.66
N LEU A 140 -10.26 15.16 -3.97
CA LEU A 140 -10.65 16.27 -4.85
C LEU A 140 -12.03 16.83 -4.50
N ALA A 141 -13.00 15.96 -4.21
CA ALA A 141 -14.34 16.37 -3.80
C ALA A 141 -14.32 17.17 -2.50
N LEU A 142 -13.51 16.73 -1.52
CA LEU A 142 -13.36 17.41 -0.24
C LEU A 142 -12.65 18.76 -0.40
N ILE A 143 -11.63 18.84 -1.26
CA ILE A 143 -10.96 20.09 -1.60
C ILE A 143 -11.95 21.09 -2.21
N PHE A 144 -12.83 20.64 -3.13
CA PHE A 144 -13.86 21.51 -3.70
C PHE A 144 -14.91 21.93 -2.68
N TRP A 145 -15.39 21.01 -1.84
CA TRP A 145 -16.34 21.35 -0.78
C TRP A 145 -15.78 22.42 0.17
N PHE A 146 -14.52 22.28 0.58
CA PHE A 146 -13.86 23.28 1.43
C PHE A 146 -13.66 24.63 0.73
N SER A 147 -13.36 24.61 -0.57
CA SER A 147 -13.23 25.81 -1.39
C SER A 147 -14.56 26.56 -1.51
N ASP A 148 -15.67 25.84 -1.75
CA ASP A 148 -17.01 26.41 -1.90
C ASP A 148 -17.53 27.02 -0.58
N LEU A 149 -17.17 26.42 0.56
CA LEU A 149 -17.49 26.96 1.89
C LEU A 149 -16.52 28.03 2.38
N HIS A 150 -15.55 28.44 1.55
CA HIS A 150 -14.53 29.43 1.89
C HIS A 150 -13.73 29.10 3.17
N TYR A 151 -13.51 27.82 3.46
CA TYR A 151 -12.64 27.42 4.56
C TYR A 151 -11.18 27.79 4.27
N SER A 152 -10.44 28.08 5.33
CA SER A 152 -9.00 28.36 5.21
C SER A 152 -8.22 27.09 4.86
N PHE A 153 -7.07 27.24 4.20
CA PHE A 153 -6.17 26.12 3.91
C PHE A 153 -5.69 25.42 5.20
N GLU A 154 -5.52 26.16 6.29
CA GLU A 154 -5.17 25.61 7.61
C GLU A 154 -6.28 24.69 8.14
N THR A 155 -7.54 25.05 7.94
CA THR A 155 -8.68 24.21 8.32
C THR A 155 -8.72 22.94 7.48
N LEU A 156 -8.45 23.03 6.17
CA LEU A 156 -8.40 21.87 5.27
C LEU A 156 -7.34 20.86 5.68
N ILE A 157 -6.09 21.29 5.89
CA ILE A 157 -4.98 20.37 6.17
C ILE A 157 -5.10 19.69 7.55
N ASN A 158 -5.83 20.32 8.47
CA ASN A 158 -6.13 19.77 9.79
C ASN A 158 -7.49 19.03 9.86
N ALA A 159 -8.26 19.00 8.77
CA ALA A 159 -9.53 18.29 8.73
C ALA A 159 -9.29 16.79 8.94
N LYS A 160 -10.11 16.15 9.78
CA LYS A 160 -9.95 14.73 10.14
C LYS A 160 -9.93 13.84 8.88
N ALA A 161 -10.82 14.11 7.92
CA ALA A 161 -10.89 13.41 6.66
C ALA A 161 -9.57 13.50 5.87
N PHE A 162 -9.03 14.72 5.74
CA PHE A 162 -7.80 14.96 5.00
C PHE A 162 -6.58 14.33 5.69
N VAL A 163 -6.48 14.45 7.02
CA VAL A 163 -5.41 13.83 7.82
C VAL A 163 -5.45 12.31 7.72
N ALA A 164 -6.64 11.71 7.74
CA ALA A 164 -6.79 10.26 7.60
C ALA A 164 -6.22 9.78 6.26
N GLU A 165 -6.54 10.46 5.17
CA GLU A 165 -6.04 10.14 3.82
C GLU A 165 -4.53 10.35 3.67
N ILE A 166 -3.98 11.40 4.29
CA ILE A 166 -2.54 11.60 4.38
C ILE A 166 -1.90 10.40 5.08
N VAL A 167 -2.40 10.00 6.25
CA VAL A 167 -1.85 8.89 7.04
C VAL A 167 -1.90 7.59 6.24
N VAL A 168 -3.01 7.28 5.58
CA VAL A 168 -3.12 6.09 4.72
C VAL A 168 -2.09 6.14 3.59
N SER A 169 -1.95 7.28 2.92
CA SER A 169 -1.03 7.45 1.79
C SER A 169 0.44 7.34 2.22
N PHE A 170 0.80 7.93 3.36
CA PHE A 170 2.13 7.83 3.93
C PHE A 170 2.49 6.40 4.32
N LEU A 171 1.56 5.70 4.97
CA LEU A 171 1.77 4.31 5.35
C LEU A 171 1.88 3.39 4.13
N ALA A 172 1.09 3.61 3.08
CA ALA A 172 1.23 2.91 1.80
C ALA A 172 2.63 3.14 1.21
N GLY A 173 3.13 4.37 1.25
CA GLY A 173 4.48 4.73 0.83
C GLY A 173 5.56 4.00 1.63
N ILE A 174 5.48 4.02 2.97
CA ILE A 174 6.44 3.33 3.86
C ILE A 174 6.46 1.83 3.58
N MET A 175 5.28 1.20 3.46
CA MET A 175 5.19 -0.23 3.18
C MET A 175 5.74 -0.57 1.79
N THR A 176 5.55 0.30 0.81
CA THR A 176 6.14 0.16 -0.54
C THR A 176 7.66 0.24 -0.48
N VAL A 177 8.20 1.28 0.17
CA VAL A 177 9.65 1.48 0.39
C VAL A 177 10.27 0.28 1.09
N ALA A 178 9.58 -0.35 2.04
CA ALA A 178 10.05 -1.55 2.73
C ALA A 178 9.97 -2.81 1.83
N THR A 179 8.90 -2.96 1.07
CA THR A 179 8.62 -4.16 0.26
C THR A 179 9.60 -4.31 -0.90
N LEU A 180 9.98 -3.22 -1.55
CA LEU A 180 10.87 -3.25 -2.71
C LEU A 180 12.26 -3.87 -2.41
N PRO A 181 13.07 -3.34 -1.46
CA PRO A 181 14.36 -3.93 -1.12
C PRO A 181 14.23 -5.31 -0.48
N PHE A 182 13.16 -5.56 0.28
CA PHE A 182 12.88 -6.87 0.85
C PHE A 182 12.68 -7.94 -0.24
N THR A 183 11.88 -7.62 -1.25
CA THR A 183 11.65 -8.50 -2.40
C THR A 183 12.93 -8.68 -3.22
N ALA A 184 13.71 -7.63 -3.42
CA ALA A 184 15.01 -7.72 -4.09
C ALA A 184 15.98 -8.65 -3.35
N TYR A 185 16.08 -8.53 -2.03
CA TYR A 185 16.95 -9.38 -1.22
C TYR A 185 16.54 -10.86 -1.28
N LEU A 186 15.25 -11.15 -1.06
CA LEU A 186 14.75 -12.52 -1.10
C LEU A 186 14.82 -13.10 -2.51
N GLY A 187 14.47 -12.31 -3.54
CA GLY A 187 14.52 -12.74 -4.93
C GLY A 187 15.93 -13.04 -5.40
N ALA A 188 16.91 -12.22 -5.00
CA ALA A 188 18.30 -12.46 -5.33
C ALA A 188 18.79 -13.80 -4.78
N LYS A 189 18.36 -14.18 -3.56
CA LYS A 189 18.67 -15.48 -2.95
C LYS A 189 17.86 -16.63 -3.55
N TYR A 190 16.64 -16.37 -4.00
CA TYR A 190 15.73 -17.37 -4.55
C TYR A 190 16.15 -17.80 -5.96
N PHE A 191 16.53 -16.86 -6.83
CA PHE A 191 16.87 -17.16 -8.23
C PHE A 191 18.33 -17.61 -8.47
N THR A 192 19.18 -17.56 -7.44
CA THR A 192 20.58 -18.03 -7.51
C THR A 192 20.80 -19.39 -6.84
N ARG A 193 19.79 -19.90 -6.13
CA ARG A 193 19.74 -21.28 -5.63
C ARG A 193 19.33 -22.23 -6.73
#